data_AF-A0A7S0KX32-F1
#
_entry.id   AF-A0A7S0KX32-F1
#
_cell.length_a   1.000
_cell.length_b   1.000
_cell.length_c   1.000
_cell.angle_alpha   90.00
_cell.angle_beta   90.00
_cell.angle_gamma   90.00
#
_symmetry.space_group_name_H-M   'P 1'
#
loop_
_entity.id
_entity.type
_entity.pdbx_description
1 polymer ?
#
loop_
_entity_poly.entity_id
_entity_poly.type
_entity_poly.pdbx_seq_one_letter_code
_entity_poly.pdbx_strand_id
1 'polypeptide(L)'
;PPCPPDAKRYHDYSNIKLCCQLENWDCGVTCLQMILRWLREHDNISTIGVDEMDSRKLTHQELIERDWILQSIGVESIWTIDLVMLLQRLIDKEEFRTKLSFLFCSTKLGVDTSHGQLAYYIHAFQSDEFRVNELFRQAKAKEMPIKCYSRLELSQIINVVSDKNKCIAIVLLDNQFLNERYSKLPRSLDKNNNNINKKSEVDTEEQISEEEPSIHPSKTGSYSGHYVILCGVSSNPIHIATAEKMDNIQTLVDYCMVIKNPARSNETDYITAELFTKAWRAEGTDQ
;
A
#
# COMPACT_ATOMS: atom_id res chain seq x y z
N PRO A 1 18.47 17.22 -1.43
CA PRO A 1 19.52 16.51 -2.21
C PRO A 1 19.15 16.63 -3.69
N PRO A 2 20.12 16.84 -4.61
CA PRO A 2 19.81 16.89 -6.04
C PRO A 2 19.23 15.54 -6.50
N CYS A 3 18.26 15.57 -7.42
CA CYS A 3 17.77 14.37 -8.10
C CYS A 3 18.96 13.56 -8.65
N PRO A 4 19.02 12.23 -8.47
CA PRO A 4 20.11 11.43 -9.01
C PRO A 4 20.30 11.73 -10.50
N PRO A 5 21.53 11.91 -11.01
CA PRO A 5 21.75 12.30 -12.40
C PRO A 5 21.10 11.36 -13.44
N ASP A 6 20.80 10.11 -13.05
CA ASP A 6 20.08 9.11 -13.85
C ASP A 6 18.54 9.08 -13.66
N ALA A 7 17.99 9.75 -12.63
CA ALA A 7 16.54 9.86 -12.41
C ALA A 7 15.83 10.80 -13.41
N LYS A 8 16.61 11.43 -14.31
CA LYS A 8 16.11 12.16 -15.48
C LYS A 8 15.48 11.26 -16.56
N ARG A 9 15.51 9.94 -16.40
CA ARG A 9 14.88 9.02 -17.35
C ARG A 9 13.50 8.64 -16.83
N TYR A 10 12.50 9.01 -17.62
CA TYR A 10 11.15 8.48 -17.56
C TYR A 10 11.27 6.95 -17.68
N HIS A 11 11.30 6.25 -16.55
CA HIS A 11 11.10 4.80 -16.61
C HIS A 11 9.60 4.59 -16.85
N ASP A 12 9.27 3.56 -17.61
CA ASP A 12 7.90 3.21 -17.96
C ASP A 12 7.17 2.57 -16.75
N TYR A 13 7.04 3.37 -15.69
CA TYR A 13 6.33 3.05 -14.46
C TYR A 13 4.81 2.88 -14.70
N SER A 14 4.34 3.28 -15.88
CA SER A 14 2.98 3.10 -16.40
C SER A 14 2.57 1.62 -16.45
N ASN A 15 3.52 0.69 -16.62
CA ASN A 15 3.20 -0.71 -16.87
C ASN A 15 2.67 -1.48 -15.64
N ILE A 16 2.73 -0.91 -14.44
CA ILE A 16 2.04 -1.51 -13.29
C ILE A 16 0.58 -1.09 -13.34
N LYS A 17 -0.27 -2.01 -13.80
CA LYS A 17 -1.72 -1.82 -13.79
C LYS A 17 -2.23 -1.77 -12.36
N LEU A 18 -3.02 -0.76 -12.06
CA LEU A 18 -3.61 -0.56 -10.75
C LEU A 18 -4.65 -1.65 -10.45
N CYS A 19 -4.56 -2.24 -9.26
CA CYS A 19 -5.66 -2.95 -8.62
C CYS A 19 -6.18 -2.11 -7.46
N CYS A 20 -7.49 -2.01 -7.32
CA CYS A 20 -8.09 -1.40 -6.13
C CYS A 20 -8.22 -2.45 -5.02
N GLN A 21 -7.94 -2.04 -3.79
CA GLN A 21 -8.24 -2.84 -2.61
C GLN A 21 -9.75 -3.00 -2.47
N LEU A 22 -10.21 -4.12 -1.92
CA LEU A 22 -11.63 -4.40 -1.75
C LEU A 22 -12.10 -4.23 -0.31
N GLU A 23 -11.17 -4.31 0.64
CA GLU A 23 -11.43 -4.16 2.06
C GLU A 23 -10.58 -3.02 2.64
N ASN A 24 -10.72 -2.70 3.93
CA ASN A 24 -9.90 -1.66 4.55
C ASN A 24 -8.49 -2.14 4.95
N TRP A 25 -8.22 -3.45 4.87
CA TRP A 25 -7.00 -4.08 5.40
C TRP A 25 -6.11 -4.72 4.33
N ASP A 26 -6.62 -4.92 3.11
CA ASP A 26 -6.00 -5.73 2.06
C ASP A 26 -5.13 -4.90 1.08
N CYS A 27 -4.76 -3.67 1.43
CA CYS A 27 -3.90 -2.82 0.60
C CYS A 27 -2.55 -3.48 0.27
N GLY A 28 -1.93 -4.19 1.23
CA GLY A 28 -0.68 -4.92 1.03
C GLY A 28 -0.84 -6.14 0.12
N VAL A 29 -1.95 -6.88 0.26
CA VAL A 29 -2.34 -7.98 -0.63
C VAL A 29 -2.51 -7.48 -2.06
N THR A 30 -3.20 -6.35 -2.21
CA THR A 30 -3.44 -5.71 -3.51
C THR A 30 -2.14 -5.23 -4.15
N CYS A 31 -1.18 -4.74 -3.35
CA CYS A 31 0.17 -4.43 -3.83
C CYS A 31 0.86 -5.68 -4.40
N LEU A 32 0.82 -6.83 -3.71
CA LEU A 32 1.39 -8.06 -4.26
C LEU A 32 0.69 -8.51 -5.54
N GLN A 33 -0.63 -8.38 -5.62
CA GLN A 33 -1.39 -8.69 -6.84
C GLN A 33 -0.92 -7.83 -8.04
N MET A 34 -0.76 -6.52 -7.86
CA MET A 34 -0.24 -5.64 -8.90
C MET A 34 1.16 -6.06 -9.38
N ILE A 35 2.04 -6.47 -8.46
CA ILE A 35 3.39 -6.94 -8.79
C ILE A 35 3.34 -8.24 -9.59
N LEU A 36 2.50 -9.21 -9.18
CA LEU A 36 2.35 -10.48 -9.90
C LEU A 36 1.91 -10.28 -11.35
N ARG A 37 0.94 -9.38 -11.56
CA ARG A 37 0.47 -9.02 -12.89
C ARG A 37 1.59 -8.37 -13.71
N TRP A 38 2.28 -7.41 -13.13
CA TRP A 38 3.39 -6.73 -13.79
C TRP A 38 4.49 -7.69 -14.23
N LEU A 39 4.82 -8.70 -13.41
CA LEU A 39 5.80 -9.73 -13.75
C LEU A 39 5.33 -10.63 -14.91
N ARG A 40 4.06 -11.02 -14.98
CA ARG A 40 3.51 -11.84 -16.08
C ARG A 40 3.40 -11.09 -17.39
N GLU A 41 2.97 -9.84 -17.34
CA GLU A 41 2.83 -8.98 -18.52
C GLU A 41 4.19 -8.69 -19.18
N HIS A 42 5.26 -8.59 -18.37
CA HIS A 42 6.61 -8.42 -18.90
C HIS A 42 7.13 -9.61 -19.74
N ASP A 43 6.53 -10.80 -19.57
CA ASP A 43 6.97 -12.04 -20.23
C ASP A 43 6.17 -12.41 -21.49
N ASN A 44 5.21 -11.58 -21.94
CA ASN A 44 4.25 -11.95 -23.01
C ASN A 44 3.58 -13.31 -22.76
N ILE A 45 3.41 -13.72 -21.50
CA ILE A 45 2.58 -14.88 -21.17
C ILE A 45 1.14 -14.41 -21.30
N SER A 46 0.64 -14.50 -22.53
CA SER A 46 -0.74 -14.21 -22.89
C SER A 46 -1.66 -15.07 -22.05
N THR A 47 -2.20 -14.52 -20.96
CA THR A 47 -3.51 -14.97 -20.49
C THR A 47 -4.49 -14.66 -21.62
N ILE A 48 -5.09 -15.73 -22.15
CA ILE A 48 -6.06 -15.75 -23.23
C ILE A 48 -7.08 -14.63 -23.05
N GLY A 49 -7.39 -13.96 -24.16
CA GLY A 49 -8.07 -12.68 -24.25
C GLY A 49 -9.28 -12.48 -23.33
N VAL A 50 -9.33 -11.30 -22.75
CA VAL A 50 -10.55 -10.71 -22.23
C VAL A 50 -10.58 -9.28 -22.78
N ASP A 51 -11.60 -9.00 -23.58
CA ASP A 51 -11.89 -7.67 -24.12
C ASP A 51 -11.89 -6.62 -23.01
N GLU A 52 -11.44 -5.40 -23.37
CA GLU A 52 -11.51 -4.19 -22.55
C GLU A 52 -12.97 -3.89 -22.16
N MET A 53 -13.44 -4.49 -21.07
CA MET A 53 -14.78 -4.22 -20.52
C MET A 53 -14.67 -3.87 -19.02
N ASP A 54 -14.95 -2.60 -18.74
CA ASP A 54 -15.10 -1.94 -17.43
C ASP A 54 -13.94 -2.21 -16.44
N SER A 55 -12.96 -1.32 -16.44
CA SER A 55 -11.78 -1.23 -15.56
C SER A 55 -12.09 -1.14 -14.04
N ARG A 56 -13.34 -1.39 -13.65
CA ARG A 56 -13.83 -1.43 -12.26
C ARG A 56 -14.18 -2.83 -11.76
N LYS A 57 -14.26 -3.85 -12.62
CA LYS A 57 -14.45 -5.24 -12.19
C LYS A 57 -13.17 -6.02 -12.40
N LEU A 58 -12.70 -6.65 -11.32
CA LEU A 58 -11.62 -7.61 -11.43
C LEU A 58 -12.02 -8.70 -12.44
N THR A 59 -11.12 -9.05 -13.35
CA THR A 59 -11.31 -10.20 -14.24
C THR A 59 -11.48 -11.47 -13.39
N HIS A 60 -12.11 -12.51 -13.94
CA HIS A 60 -12.26 -13.78 -13.22
C HIS A 60 -10.90 -14.35 -12.76
N GLN A 61 -9.86 -14.14 -13.58
CA GLN A 61 -8.50 -14.54 -13.25
C GLN A 61 -7.90 -13.71 -12.10
N GLU A 62 -8.21 -12.42 -12.03
CA GLU A 62 -7.79 -11.53 -10.94
C GLU A 62 -8.48 -11.90 -9.61
N LEU A 63 -9.75 -12.34 -9.65
CA LEU A 63 -10.44 -12.85 -8.47
C LEU A 63 -9.83 -14.16 -7.97
N ILE A 64 -9.56 -15.11 -8.86
CA ILE A 64 -8.90 -16.39 -8.49
C ILE A 64 -7.52 -16.13 -7.87
N GLU A 65 -6.73 -15.24 -8.46
CA GLU A 65 -5.41 -14.89 -7.93
C GLU A 65 -5.51 -14.25 -6.54
N ARG A 66 -6.43 -13.30 -6.38
CA ARG A 66 -6.69 -12.67 -5.10
C ARG A 66 -7.11 -13.70 -4.05
N ASP A 67 -8.06 -14.58 -4.37
CA ASP A 67 -8.52 -15.63 -3.46
C ASP A 67 -7.37 -16.54 -3.04
N TRP A 68 -6.48 -16.91 -3.97
CA TRP A 68 -5.28 -17.67 -3.64
C TRP A 68 -4.33 -16.92 -2.70
N ILE A 69 -4.12 -15.61 -2.91
CA ILE A 69 -3.31 -14.76 -2.03
C ILE A 69 -3.92 -14.72 -0.61
N LEU A 70 -5.22 -14.45 -0.53
CA LEU A 70 -5.95 -14.35 0.74
C LEU A 70 -5.92 -15.68 1.50
N GLN A 71 -6.18 -16.80 0.83
CA GLN A 71 -6.08 -18.15 1.40
C GLN A 71 -4.66 -18.48 1.85
N SER A 72 -3.65 -18.01 1.12
CA SER A 72 -2.24 -18.25 1.45
C SER A 72 -1.79 -17.50 2.70
N ILE A 73 -2.27 -16.27 2.89
CA ILE A 73 -1.94 -15.46 4.09
C ILE A 73 -2.78 -15.90 5.30
N GLY A 74 -4.08 -16.06 5.12
CA GLY A 74 -5.00 -16.59 6.14
C GLY A 74 -5.27 -15.65 7.32
N VAL A 75 -4.95 -14.35 7.21
CA VAL A 75 -5.21 -13.32 8.23
C VAL A 75 -5.61 -11.99 7.57
N GLU A 76 -6.35 -11.18 8.31
CA GLU A 76 -6.77 -9.82 7.88
C GLU A 76 -5.87 -8.72 8.47
N SER A 77 -5.21 -8.98 9.61
CA SER A 77 -4.22 -8.06 10.19
C SER A 77 -2.85 -8.28 9.52
N ILE A 78 -2.66 -7.60 8.39
CA ILE A 78 -1.48 -7.77 7.52
C ILE A 78 -0.29 -6.97 8.04
N TRP A 79 0.78 -7.68 8.41
CA TRP A 79 2.09 -7.11 8.69
C TRP A 79 3.03 -7.31 7.49
N THR A 80 4.09 -6.51 7.39
CA THR A 80 4.96 -6.57 6.19
C THR A 80 5.64 -7.94 6.06
N ILE A 81 5.92 -8.62 7.19
CA ILE A 81 6.48 -9.98 7.16
C ILE A 81 5.52 -11.01 6.56
N ASP A 82 4.19 -10.82 6.64
CA ASP A 82 3.22 -11.68 5.97
C ASP A 82 3.38 -11.60 4.46
N LEU A 83 3.53 -10.37 3.94
CA LEU A 83 3.78 -10.10 2.53
C LEU A 83 5.10 -10.71 2.07
N VAL A 84 6.15 -10.60 2.89
CA VAL A 84 7.48 -11.17 2.63
C VAL A 84 7.44 -12.70 2.57
N MET A 85 6.71 -13.34 3.49
CA MET A 85 6.55 -14.80 3.49
C MET A 85 5.74 -15.28 2.28
N LEU A 86 4.71 -14.55 1.88
CA LEU A 86 3.97 -14.84 0.65
C LEU A 86 4.84 -14.64 -0.60
N LEU A 87 5.63 -13.56 -0.65
CA LEU A 87 6.55 -13.27 -1.74
C LEU A 87 7.59 -14.39 -1.91
N GLN A 88 8.11 -14.93 -0.80
CA GLN A 88 9.00 -16.09 -0.86
C GLN A 88 8.30 -17.33 -1.44
N ARG A 89 7.06 -17.62 -1.02
CA ARG A 89 6.29 -18.74 -1.58
C ARG A 89 6.05 -18.57 -3.08
N LEU A 90 5.91 -17.33 -3.55
CA LEU A 90 5.79 -17.01 -4.97
C LEU A 90 7.11 -17.28 -5.71
N ILE A 91 8.24 -16.85 -5.17
CA ILE A 91 9.58 -17.09 -5.74
C ILE A 91 9.93 -18.58 -5.74
N ASP A 92 9.46 -19.33 -4.76
CA ASP A 92 9.66 -20.78 -4.69
C ASP A 92 8.95 -21.51 -5.85
N LYS A 93 7.93 -20.89 -6.49
CA LYS A 93 7.35 -21.41 -7.73
C LYS A 93 8.34 -21.26 -8.88
N GLU A 94 8.51 -22.32 -9.64
CA GLU A 94 9.50 -22.40 -10.74
C GLU A 94 9.35 -21.26 -11.75
N GLU A 95 8.11 -20.82 -12.03
CA GLU A 95 7.80 -19.72 -12.94
C GLU A 95 8.44 -18.37 -12.54
N PHE A 96 8.64 -18.12 -11.24
CA PHE A 96 9.12 -16.83 -10.72
C PHE A 96 10.54 -16.88 -10.14
N ARG A 97 11.10 -18.07 -9.90
CA ARG A 97 12.37 -18.26 -9.20
C ARG A 97 13.55 -17.46 -9.78
N THR A 98 13.61 -17.32 -11.10
CA THR A 98 14.69 -16.58 -11.79
C THR A 98 14.32 -15.15 -12.16
N LYS A 99 13.05 -14.77 -11.95
CA LYS A 99 12.49 -13.49 -12.40
C LYS A 99 12.31 -12.48 -11.27
N LEU A 100 12.15 -12.98 -10.06
CA LEU A 100 11.82 -12.18 -8.89
C LEU A 100 12.86 -12.39 -7.80
N SER A 101 13.48 -11.30 -7.41
CA SER A 101 14.26 -11.19 -6.18
C SER A 101 13.68 -10.04 -5.36
N PHE A 102 13.88 -10.08 -4.05
CA PHE A 102 13.41 -9.03 -3.17
C PHE A 102 14.44 -8.75 -2.08
N LEU A 103 14.27 -7.60 -1.44
CA LEU A 103 14.97 -7.22 -0.23
C LEU A 103 13.95 -6.63 0.72
N PHE A 104 13.77 -7.25 1.89
CA PHE A 104 12.97 -6.65 2.95
C PHE A 104 13.86 -5.80 3.84
N CYS A 105 13.49 -4.53 4.00
CA CYS A 105 14.14 -3.58 4.89
C CYS A 105 13.14 -3.15 5.96
N SER A 106 13.59 -3.10 7.21
CA SER A 106 12.85 -2.46 8.29
C SER A 106 13.81 -1.94 9.36
N THR A 107 13.37 -0.95 10.11
CA THR A 107 14.06 -0.49 11.33
C THR A 107 13.91 -1.45 12.51
N LYS A 108 12.93 -2.35 12.47
CA LYS A 108 12.68 -3.32 13.52
C LYS A 108 12.29 -4.69 12.95
N LEU A 109 12.99 -5.73 13.38
CA LEU A 109 12.62 -7.10 13.06
C LEU A 109 11.80 -7.67 14.21
N GLY A 110 10.51 -7.92 13.95
CA GLY A 110 9.52 -8.28 14.96
C GLY A 110 8.54 -7.14 15.21
N VAL A 111 7.69 -7.33 16.21
CA VAL A 111 6.70 -6.32 16.59
C VAL A 111 7.32 -5.23 17.46
N ASP A 112 7.00 -3.97 17.18
CA ASP A 112 7.20 -2.90 18.14
C ASP A 112 6.15 -2.94 19.25
N THR A 113 6.55 -3.32 20.46
CA THR A 113 5.67 -3.35 21.64
C THR A 113 5.08 -1.98 21.98
N SER A 114 5.71 -0.88 21.55
CA SER A 114 5.14 0.45 21.72
C SER A 114 3.87 0.67 20.89
N HIS A 115 3.68 -0.07 19.80
CA HIS A 115 2.50 0.02 18.94
C HIS A 115 1.23 -0.56 19.56
N GLY A 116 1.34 -1.35 20.64
CA GLY A 116 0.18 -2.00 21.27
C GLY A 116 -0.86 -1.03 21.84
N GLN A 117 -0.53 0.25 21.99
CA GLN A 117 -1.46 1.29 22.43
C GLN A 117 -2.12 2.05 21.28
N LEU A 118 -1.65 1.87 20.04
CA LEU A 118 -2.23 2.52 18.88
C LEU A 118 -3.56 1.84 18.51
N ALA A 119 -4.60 2.63 18.29
CA ALA A 119 -5.94 2.13 17.96
C ALA A 119 -5.96 1.18 16.75
N TYR A 120 -5.05 1.37 15.80
CA TYR A 120 -4.89 0.50 14.63
C TYR A 120 -4.46 -0.92 14.99
N TYR A 121 -3.60 -1.08 16.00
CA TYR A 121 -3.00 -2.36 16.35
C TYR A 121 -3.67 -3.04 17.56
N ILE A 122 -4.28 -2.25 18.46
CA ILE A 122 -4.68 -2.69 19.81
C ILE A 122 -5.56 -3.95 19.83
N HIS A 123 -6.46 -4.10 18.86
CA HIS A 123 -7.45 -5.18 18.86
C HIS A 123 -6.86 -6.56 18.55
N ALA A 124 -5.82 -6.64 17.71
CA ALA A 124 -5.18 -7.89 17.30
C ALA A 124 -3.76 -8.05 17.84
N PHE A 125 -3.29 -7.09 18.65
CA PHE A 125 -1.87 -6.96 18.99
C PHE A 125 -1.24 -8.21 19.58
N GLN A 126 -1.91 -8.84 20.56
CA GLN A 126 -1.36 -10.01 21.24
C GLN A 126 -1.22 -11.22 20.31
N SER A 127 -2.23 -11.48 19.47
CA SER A 127 -2.17 -12.55 18.47
C SER A 127 -1.14 -12.26 17.37
N ASP A 128 -1.06 -11.00 16.96
CA ASP A 128 -0.12 -10.56 15.93
C ASP A 128 1.32 -10.62 16.42
N GLU A 129 1.59 -10.20 17.65
CA GLU A 129 2.94 -10.24 18.24
C GLU A 129 3.53 -11.65 18.20
N PHE A 130 2.78 -12.64 18.64
CA PHE A 130 3.25 -14.02 18.61
C PHE A 130 3.52 -14.50 17.17
N ARG A 131 2.56 -14.28 16.27
CA ARG A 131 2.62 -14.70 14.86
C ARG A 131 3.75 -14.02 14.10
N VAL A 132 3.84 -12.69 14.15
CA VAL A 132 4.84 -11.89 13.44
C VAL A 132 6.24 -12.27 13.88
N ASN A 133 6.47 -12.41 15.19
CA ASN A 133 7.77 -12.83 15.70
C ASN A 133 8.14 -14.26 15.25
N GLU A 134 7.17 -15.16 15.17
CA GLU A 134 7.37 -16.50 14.62
C GLU A 134 7.71 -16.47 13.12
N LEU A 135 7.03 -15.64 12.32
CA LEU A 135 7.34 -15.49 10.90
C LEU A 135 8.76 -14.94 10.68
N PHE A 136 9.22 -14.01 11.53
CA PHE A 136 10.61 -13.55 11.50
C PHE A 136 11.62 -14.66 11.84
N ARG A 137 11.31 -15.53 12.80
CA ARG A 137 12.14 -16.71 13.09
C ARG A 137 12.21 -17.65 11.88
N GLN A 138 11.09 -17.90 11.22
CA GLN A 138 11.03 -18.72 10.00
C GLN A 138 11.81 -18.10 8.85
N ALA A 139 11.65 -16.79 8.63
CA ALA A 139 12.36 -16.09 7.56
C ALA A 139 13.87 -16.11 7.77
N LYS A 140 14.33 -15.98 9.03
CA LYS A 140 15.73 -16.16 9.40
C LYS A 140 16.22 -17.57 9.13
N ALA A 141 15.45 -18.60 9.49
CA ALA A 141 15.80 -20.00 9.25
C ALA A 141 15.88 -20.36 7.75
N LYS A 142 15.13 -19.64 6.91
CA LYS A 142 15.17 -19.73 5.45
C LYS A 142 16.23 -18.85 4.79
N GLU A 143 17.03 -18.12 5.58
CA GLU A 143 18.06 -17.19 5.09
C GLU A 143 17.50 -16.15 4.09
N MET A 144 16.26 -15.70 4.32
CA MET A 144 15.61 -14.73 3.44
C MET A 144 16.35 -13.38 3.46
N PRO A 145 16.36 -12.63 2.34
CA PRO A 145 17.07 -11.35 2.21
C PRO A 145 16.40 -10.25 3.02
N ILE A 146 16.64 -10.26 4.33
CA ILE A 146 16.11 -9.31 5.32
C ILE A 146 17.25 -8.46 5.87
N LYS A 147 17.05 -7.14 5.93
CA LYS A 147 18.01 -6.18 6.50
C LYS A 147 17.32 -5.30 7.54
N CYS A 148 17.94 -5.25 8.72
CA CYS A 148 17.59 -4.31 9.76
C CYS A 148 18.50 -3.08 9.64
N TYR A 149 17.94 -1.90 9.45
CA TYR A 149 18.69 -0.65 9.42
C TYR A 149 18.29 0.22 10.59
N SER A 150 19.23 0.84 11.30
CA SER A 150 18.87 1.81 12.35
C SER A 150 18.10 3.01 11.80
N ARG A 151 18.32 3.34 10.52
CA ARG A 151 17.64 4.40 9.78
C ARG A 151 17.87 4.19 8.28
N LEU A 152 16.80 3.93 7.53
CA LEU A 152 16.85 3.95 6.07
C LEU A 152 16.65 5.39 5.59
N GLU A 153 17.50 5.96 4.76
CA GLU A 153 17.37 7.33 4.24
C GLU A 153 16.48 7.39 3.00
N LEU A 154 15.75 8.50 2.81
CA LEU A 154 14.91 8.68 1.62
C LEU A 154 15.73 8.59 0.33
N SER A 155 16.94 9.14 0.34
CA SER A 155 17.87 9.07 -0.80
C SER A 155 18.24 7.63 -1.17
N GLN A 156 18.32 6.71 -0.20
CA GLN A 156 18.57 5.30 -0.48
C GLN A 156 17.37 4.66 -1.19
N ILE A 157 16.15 4.93 -0.73
CA ILE A 157 14.93 4.47 -1.40
C ILE A 157 14.87 5.02 -2.83
N ILE A 158 15.06 6.34 -2.98
CA ILE A 158 15.06 7.00 -4.29
C ILE A 158 16.08 6.35 -5.21
N ASN A 159 17.31 6.13 -4.75
CA ASN A 159 18.34 5.49 -5.57
C ASN A 159 17.92 4.09 -6.03
N VAL A 160 17.28 3.31 -5.15
CA VAL A 160 16.78 1.96 -5.49
C VAL A 160 15.68 2.02 -6.54
N VAL A 161 14.65 2.86 -6.36
CA VAL A 161 13.51 2.95 -7.29
C VAL A 161 13.80 3.78 -8.56
N SER A 162 14.90 4.52 -8.57
CA SER A 162 15.40 5.25 -9.75
C SER A 162 16.37 4.41 -10.60
N ASP A 163 16.88 3.30 -10.06
CA ASP A 163 17.82 2.45 -10.77
C ASP A 163 17.16 1.81 -12.00
N LYS A 164 17.95 1.66 -13.07
CA LYS A 164 17.56 1.09 -14.37
C LYS A 164 17.14 -0.38 -14.27
N ASN A 165 17.41 -1.04 -13.15
CA ASN A 165 17.12 -2.45 -12.90
C ASN A 165 15.66 -2.75 -12.51
N LYS A 166 14.70 -1.85 -12.80
CA LYS A 166 13.25 -2.04 -12.58
C LYS A 166 12.89 -2.42 -11.13
N CYS A 167 13.55 -1.84 -10.14
CA CYS A 167 13.15 -2.08 -8.75
C CYS A 167 11.93 -1.23 -8.41
N ILE A 168 10.95 -1.85 -7.75
CA ILE A 168 9.80 -1.19 -7.14
C ILE A 168 9.74 -1.57 -5.67
N ALA A 169 9.10 -0.74 -4.86
CA ALA A 169 8.97 -1.00 -3.43
C ALA A 169 7.50 -1.06 -3.02
N ILE A 170 7.15 -2.04 -2.18
CA ILE A 170 5.94 -1.95 -1.35
C ILE A 170 6.34 -1.17 -0.10
N VAL A 171 5.64 -0.07 0.19
CA VAL A 171 5.97 0.83 1.30
C VAL A 171 4.75 0.98 2.20
N LEU A 172 4.96 0.86 3.52
CA LEU A 172 3.97 1.17 4.53
C LEU A 172 4.01 2.67 4.86
N LEU A 173 2.86 3.32 4.75
CA LEU A 173 2.68 4.74 5.03
C LEU A 173 1.57 4.91 6.07
N ASP A 174 1.61 6.01 6.83
CA ASP A 174 0.43 6.45 7.56
C ASP A 174 -0.57 7.11 6.61
N ASN A 175 -1.71 6.44 6.48
CA ASN A 175 -2.81 6.79 5.59
C ASN A 175 -3.46 8.13 5.93
N GLN A 176 -3.31 8.64 7.16
CA GLN A 176 -3.87 9.93 7.51
C GLN A 176 -3.35 11.05 6.61
N PHE A 177 -2.05 11.04 6.34
CA PHE A 177 -1.42 12.04 5.48
C PHE A 177 -1.93 11.95 4.04
N LEU A 178 -2.22 10.75 3.55
CA LEU A 178 -2.80 10.54 2.23
C LEU A 178 -4.28 10.96 2.19
N ASN A 179 -5.06 10.64 3.23
CA ASN A 179 -6.47 11.02 3.31
C ASN A 179 -6.66 12.53 3.45
N GLU A 180 -5.80 13.21 4.21
CA GLU A 180 -5.81 14.67 4.31
C GLU A 180 -5.63 15.33 2.94
N ARG A 181 -4.71 14.82 2.11
CA ARG A 181 -4.50 15.26 0.72
C ARG A 181 -5.79 15.17 -0.08
N TYR A 182 -6.56 14.08 0.04
CA TYR A 182 -7.79 13.90 -0.74
C TYR A 182 -8.99 14.66 -0.18
N SER A 183 -9.06 14.86 1.13
CA SER A 183 -10.18 15.56 1.79
C SER A 183 -10.29 17.05 1.44
N LYS A 184 -9.18 17.65 0.99
CA LYS A 184 -9.07 19.08 0.64
C LYS A 184 -9.50 19.40 -0.79
N LEU A 185 -9.85 18.38 -1.59
CA LEU A 185 -10.38 18.58 -2.94
C LEU A 185 -11.86 18.98 -2.88
N PRO A 186 -12.32 19.95 -3.69
CA PRO A 186 -13.74 20.27 -3.81
C PRO A 186 -14.52 19.01 -4.16
N ARG A 187 -15.65 18.77 -3.46
CA ARG A 187 -16.62 17.70 -3.79
C ARG A 187 -17.31 18.01 -5.12
N SER A 188 -16.61 17.91 -6.23
CA SER A 188 -17.17 17.90 -7.56
C SER A 188 -16.36 16.92 -8.39
N LEU A 189 -16.76 15.65 -8.37
CA LEU A 189 -16.71 14.70 -9.49
C LEU A 189 -17.17 13.27 -9.13
N ASP A 190 -17.71 13.00 -7.94
CA ASP A 190 -18.46 11.76 -7.67
C ASP A 190 -19.97 12.03 -7.60
N LYS A 191 -20.57 12.29 -8.76
CA LYS A 191 -22.02 12.12 -8.95
C LYS A 191 -22.25 10.80 -9.66
N ASN A 192 -22.41 9.74 -8.87
CA ASN A 192 -23.34 8.64 -9.16
C ASN A 192 -23.37 7.70 -7.96
N ASN A 193 -24.24 8.01 -7.00
CA ASN A 193 -25.04 6.96 -6.40
C ASN A 193 -26.45 7.50 -6.19
N ASN A 194 -27.34 6.97 -7.00
CA ASN A 194 -28.75 7.30 -7.02
C ASN A 194 -29.40 6.85 -5.72
N ASN A 195 -30.21 7.76 -5.20
CA ASN A 195 -31.33 7.54 -4.31
C ASN A 195 -32.02 6.19 -4.51
N ILE A 196 -32.12 5.41 -3.44
CA ILE A 196 -33.31 4.60 -3.19
C ILE A 196 -33.91 5.09 -1.87
N ASN A 197 -34.86 6.01 -2.00
CA ASN A 197 -35.89 6.24 -1.00
C ASN A 197 -36.78 4.99 -0.95
N LYS A 198 -36.84 4.30 0.19
CA LYS A 198 -38.05 3.62 0.64
C LYS A 198 -38.34 4.04 2.08
N LYS A 199 -39.46 4.72 2.25
CA LYS A 199 -40.06 5.09 3.53
C LYS A 199 -41.27 4.18 3.76
N SER A 200 -41.54 3.91 5.05
CA SER A 200 -42.77 3.35 5.68
C SER A 200 -43.13 1.91 5.31
N GLU A 201 -43.53 1.01 6.22
CA GLU A 201 -43.96 1.08 7.62
C GLU A 201 -44.02 -0.37 8.16
N VAL A 202 -43.85 -0.59 9.46
CA VAL A 202 -44.67 -1.44 10.36
C VAL A 202 -43.90 -1.64 11.68
N ASP A 203 -44.61 -1.29 12.75
CA ASP A 203 -44.21 -1.33 14.16
C ASP A 203 -43.89 -2.74 14.67
N THR A 204 -42.91 -2.83 15.58
CA THR A 204 -43.06 -3.57 16.86
C THR A 204 -41.95 -3.15 17.82
N GLU A 205 -42.36 -2.75 19.02
CA GLU A 205 -41.53 -2.41 20.17
C GLU A 205 -40.78 -3.65 20.69
N GLU A 206 -39.47 -3.53 20.93
CA GLU A 206 -38.83 -4.26 22.02
C GLU A 206 -37.63 -3.46 22.54
N GLN A 207 -37.72 -3.10 23.82
CA GLN A 207 -36.71 -2.35 24.57
C GLN A 207 -35.52 -3.27 24.86
N ILE A 208 -34.33 -2.91 24.37
CA ILE A 208 -33.06 -3.38 24.91
C ILE A 208 -32.17 -2.16 25.15
N SER A 209 -31.78 -2.00 26.41
CA SER A 209 -30.86 -0.98 26.92
C SER A 209 -29.46 -1.20 26.35
N GLU A 210 -29.01 -0.31 25.47
CA GLU A 210 -27.59 -0.17 25.13
C GLU A 210 -27.11 1.19 25.67
N GLU A 211 -26.16 1.12 26.60
CA GLU A 211 -25.41 2.27 27.11
C GLU A 211 -24.64 2.90 25.93
N GLU A 212 -24.96 4.16 25.59
CA GLU A 212 -24.13 4.94 24.67
C GLU A 212 -22.73 5.17 25.28
N PRO A 213 -21.63 4.78 24.61
CA PRO A 213 -20.32 5.26 25.00
C PRO A 213 -20.21 6.72 24.58
N SER A 214 -20.10 7.60 25.58
CA SER A 214 -19.86 9.03 25.42
C SER A 214 -18.71 9.29 24.45
N ILE A 215 -19.01 9.96 23.33
CA ILE A 215 -18.00 10.46 22.39
C ILE A 215 -17.30 11.64 23.05
N HIS A 216 -16.23 11.36 23.79
CA HIS A 216 -15.20 12.34 24.07
C HIS A 216 -14.29 12.44 22.84
N PRO A 217 -14.11 13.64 22.25
CA PRO A 217 -13.20 13.81 21.13
C PRO A 217 -11.76 13.75 21.64
N SER A 218 -11.13 12.57 21.59
CA SER A 218 -9.70 12.43 21.83
C SER A 218 -8.93 13.06 20.67
N LYS A 219 -8.32 14.21 20.93
CA LYS A 219 -7.37 14.90 20.06
C LYS A 219 -6.03 14.14 20.03
N THR A 220 -5.97 13.04 19.29
CA THR A 220 -4.72 12.46 18.76
C THR A 220 -5.10 11.74 17.46
N GLY A 221 -4.53 12.15 16.33
CA GLY A 221 -4.75 11.44 15.06
C GLY A 221 -4.29 9.99 15.25
N SER A 222 -5.22 9.04 15.19
CA SER A 222 -4.93 7.61 15.38
C SER A 222 -4.30 7.00 14.13
N TYR A 223 -2.97 6.82 14.12
CA TYR A 223 -2.21 6.16 13.04
C TYR A 223 -3.04 5.13 12.26
N SER A 224 -2.94 5.12 10.93
CA SER A 224 -3.59 4.11 10.09
C SER A 224 -2.61 3.61 9.05
N GLY A 225 -2.16 2.36 9.18
CA GLY A 225 -1.22 1.77 8.22
C GLY A 225 -1.86 1.53 6.85
N HIS A 226 -1.16 1.90 5.79
CA HIS A 226 -1.57 1.68 4.41
C HIS A 226 -0.38 1.39 3.48
N TYR A 227 -0.46 0.28 2.75
CA TYR A 227 0.58 -0.10 1.79
C TYR A 227 0.31 0.50 0.41
N VAL A 228 1.37 1.00 -0.21
CA VAL A 228 1.38 1.48 -1.61
C VAL A 228 2.55 0.86 -2.37
N ILE A 229 2.48 0.87 -3.69
CA ILE A 229 3.67 0.63 -4.52
C ILE A 229 4.33 1.96 -4.82
N LEU A 230 5.58 2.13 -4.39
CA LEU A 230 6.46 3.17 -4.90
C LEU A 230 7.13 2.66 -6.18
N CYS A 231 6.70 3.21 -7.30
CA CYS A 231 7.20 2.81 -8.61
C CYS A 231 8.50 3.53 -8.95
N GLY A 232 8.68 4.78 -8.51
CA GLY A 232 9.83 5.58 -8.87
C GLY A 232 9.72 7.05 -8.49
N VAL A 233 10.49 7.88 -9.18
CA VAL A 233 10.43 9.34 -9.07
C VAL A 233 10.25 9.98 -10.44
N SER A 234 9.69 11.19 -10.47
CA SER A 234 9.46 11.94 -11.70
C SER A 234 9.95 13.37 -11.55
N SER A 235 10.84 13.79 -12.46
CA SER A 235 11.27 15.19 -12.62
C SER A 235 10.46 15.97 -13.67
N ASN A 236 9.35 15.41 -14.17
CA ASN A 236 8.46 16.14 -15.07
C ASN A 236 7.79 17.31 -14.32
N PRO A 237 7.95 18.59 -14.76
CA PRO A 237 7.36 19.74 -14.10
C PRO A 237 5.84 19.65 -13.93
N ILE A 238 5.12 18.99 -14.85
CA ILE A 238 3.66 18.79 -14.76
C ILE A 238 3.32 17.85 -13.59
N HIS A 239 4.08 16.77 -13.41
CA HIS A 239 3.86 15.82 -12.32
C HIS A 239 4.19 16.46 -10.97
N ILE A 240 5.28 17.23 -10.90
CA ILE A 240 5.67 17.99 -9.71
C ILE A 240 4.57 19.00 -9.35
N ALA A 241 4.15 19.84 -10.30
CA ALA A 241 3.08 20.82 -10.05
C ALA A 241 1.75 20.15 -9.65
N THR A 242 1.45 18.97 -10.19
CA THR A 242 0.29 18.17 -9.78
C THR A 242 0.43 17.71 -8.34
N ALA A 243 1.58 17.17 -7.97
CA ALA A 243 1.87 16.75 -6.60
C ALA A 243 1.78 17.92 -5.61
N GLU A 244 2.44 19.04 -5.90
CA GLU A 244 2.43 20.24 -5.05
C GLU A 244 1.02 20.80 -4.85
N LYS A 245 0.24 20.86 -5.93
CA LYS A 245 -1.15 21.32 -5.88
C LYS A 245 -2.02 20.41 -5.02
N MET A 246 -1.88 19.09 -5.18
CA MET A 246 -2.69 18.12 -4.42
C MET A 246 -2.25 18.07 -2.95
N ASP A 247 -0.96 18.16 -2.68
CA ASP A 247 -0.40 18.15 -1.32
C ASP A 247 -0.60 19.47 -0.59
N ASN A 248 -0.82 20.56 -1.34
CA ASN A 248 -0.75 21.92 -0.84
C ASN A 248 0.61 22.18 -0.15
N ILE A 249 1.68 21.70 -0.78
CA ILE A 249 3.08 21.82 -0.34
C ILE A 249 3.90 22.23 -1.56
N GLN A 250 4.67 23.31 -1.46
CA GLN A 250 5.68 23.64 -2.45
C GLN A 250 6.95 22.84 -2.14
N THR A 251 7.42 22.03 -3.09
CA THR A 251 8.57 21.16 -2.88
C THR A 251 9.88 21.92 -3.05
N LEU A 252 10.90 21.55 -2.26
CA LEU A 252 12.26 22.09 -2.41
C LEU A 252 13.13 21.28 -3.36
N VAL A 253 12.59 20.16 -3.88
CA VAL A 253 13.29 19.26 -4.78
C VAL A 253 12.68 19.27 -6.18
N ASP A 254 13.48 18.91 -7.18
CA ASP A 254 13.12 18.88 -8.60
C ASP A 254 12.51 17.53 -9.03
N TYR A 255 11.83 16.84 -8.10
CA TYR A 255 11.14 15.58 -8.37
C TYR A 255 9.96 15.35 -7.43
N CYS A 256 9.01 14.52 -7.87
CA CYS A 256 7.95 13.95 -7.03
C CYS A 256 8.07 12.42 -7.01
N MET A 257 7.50 11.76 -6.00
CA MET A 257 7.39 10.31 -5.92
C MET A 257 6.21 9.84 -6.78
N VAL A 258 6.37 8.71 -7.47
CA VAL A 258 5.35 8.09 -8.32
C VAL A 258 4.85 6.83 -7.63
N ILE A 259 3.56 6.79 -7.28
CA ILE A 259 2.97 5.67 -6.53
C ILE A 259 1.75 5.07 -7.24
N LYS A 260 1.48 3.78 -6.96
CA LYS A 260 0.18 3.13 -7.16
C LYS A 260 -0.47 2.96 -5.80
N ASN A 261 -1.63 3.58 -5.63
CA ASN A 261 -2.36 3.59 -4.37
C ASN A 261 -3.60 2.68 -4.47
N PRO A 262 -3.62 1.51 -3.81
CA PRO A 262 -4.76 0.59 -3.83
C PRO A 262 -6.09 1.19 -3.37
N ALA A 263 -6.07 2.25 -2.56
CA ALA A 263 -7.26 2.91 -2.05
C ALA A 263 -7.92 3.87 -3.05
N ARG A 264 -7.33 4.04 -4.24
CA ARG A 264 -7.74 5.04 -5.24
C ARG A 264 -8.00 4.38 -6.58
N SER A 265 -8.82 5.01 -7.41
CA SER A 265 -9.07 4.61 -8.79
C SER A 265 -8.12 5.27 -9.80
N ASN A 266 -7.30 6.22 -9.35
CA ASN A 266 -6.33 6.90 -10.21
C ASN A 266 -5.19 5.95 -10.56
N GLU A 267 -4.99 5.72 -11.86
CA GLU A 267 -3.99 4.78 -12.36
C GLU A 267 -2.57 5.07 -11.82
N THR A 268 -2.19 6.33 -11.65
CA THR A 268 -0.89 6.74 -11.08
C THR A 268 -1.09 7.98 -10.23
N ASP A 269 -0.49 8.02 -9.05
CA ASP A 269 -0.51 9.20 -8.16
C ASP A 269 0.90 9.79 -8.01
N TYR A 270 0.96 11.12 -7.93
CA TYR A 270 2.21 11.89 -7.80
C TYR A 270 2.21 12.61 -6.46
N ILE A 271 3.12 12.27 -5.58
CA ILE A 271 3.20 12.87 -4.23
C ILE A 271 4.54 13.57 -4.03
N THR A 272 4.55 14.69 -3.32
CA THR A 272 5.78 15.40 -2.98
C THR A 272 6.68 14.50 -2.12
N ALA A 273 8.00 14.68 -2.24
CA ALA A 273 8.95 13.97 -1.39
C ALA A 273 8.73 14.29 0.09
N GLU A 274 8.29 15.51 0.39
CA GLU A 274 7.93 16.00 1.72
C GLU A 274 6.72 15.25 2.29
N LEU A 275 5.60 15.12 1.56
CA LEU A 275 4.44 14.36 2.04
C LEU A 275 4.78 12.89 2.21
N PHE A 276 5.45 12.28 1.22
CA PHE A 276 5.86 10.88 1.30
C PHE A 276 6.72 10.63 2.55
N THR A 277 7.71 11.48 2.80
CA THR A 277 8.59 11.35 3.98
C THR A 277 7.80 11.52 5.26
N LYS A 278 6.87 12.48 5.32
CA LYS A 278 6.02 12.67 6.51
C LYS A 278 5.19 11.43 6.81
N ALA A 279 4.57 10.82 5.80
CA ALA A 279 3.76 9.63 5.94
C ALA A 279 4.58 8.36 6.25
N TRP A 280 5.75 8.22 5.61
CA TRP A 280 6.65 7.08 5.80
C TRP A 280 7.42 7.12 7.13
N ARG A 281 7.57 8.31 7.74
CA ARG A 281 8.24 8.47 9.04
C ARG A 281 7.28 8.60 10.22
N ALA A 282 5.99 8.47 9.98
CA ALA A 282 4.97 8.58 11.01
C ALA A 282 5.14 7.47 12.07
N GLU A 283 4.78 7.80 13.31
CA GLU A 283 4.69 6.80 14.37
C GLU A 283 3.71 5.69 13.97
N GLY A 284 4.05 4.43 14.26
CA GLY A 284 3.29 3.26 13.80
C GLY A 284 3.84 2.64 12.51
N THR A 285 4.67 3.35 11.74
CA THR A 285 5.39 2.77 10.59
C THR A 285 6.72 2.15 11.03
N ASP A 286 6.99 0.91 10.63
CA ASP A 286 8.25 0.19 10.94
C ASP A 286 9.36 0.43 9.88
N GLN A 287 9.44 1.67 9.35
CA GLN A 287 10.38 2.22 8.35
C GLN A 287 11.26 1.26 7.57
#